data_AF-A0A967LI64-F1
#
_entry.id   AF-A0A967LI64-F1
#
_cell.length_a   1.000
_cell.length_b   1.000
_cell.length_c   1.000
_cell.angle_alpha   90.00
_cell.angle_beta   90.00
_cell.angle_gamma   90.00
#
_symmetry.space_group_name_H-M   'P 1'
#
loop_
_entity.id
_entity.type
_entity.pdbx_description
1 polymer ?
#
loop_
_entity_poly.entity_id
_entity_poly.type
_entity_poly.pdbx_seq_one_letter_code
_entity_poly.pdbx_strand_id
1 'polypeptide(L)'
;YLWKTEMPFVLISQRVFVGLDNFLLLAVPLFILAGKLMNASGITNRLVNFFYILIGHIRGGLAYVNIIASIFFAGITGAGAADTAAIGSIMIPAMKKEGYSSEYSGAVTAISSTIGPTIPPSIAMVVYGAISETSIARLFLAGFIPGLLLGFAQLVVAAYYAKR
;
A
#
# COMPACT_ATOMS: atom_id res chain seq x y z
N TYR A 1 -1.30 -31.87 -2.19
CA TYR A 1 0.08 -32.26 -1.84
C TYR A 1 0.18 -32.78 -0.40
N LEU A 2 -0.44 -32.11 0.59
CA LEU A 2 -0.40 -32.51 2.01
C LEU A 2 -1.07 -33.86 2.35
N TRP A 3 -2.08 -34.30 1.60
CA TRP A 3 -2.71 -35.62 1.78
C TRP A 3 -1.92 -36.81 1.22
N LYS A 4 -0.85 -36.58 0.44
CA LYS A 4 -0.01 -37.65 -0.12
C LYS A 4 1.21 -38.00 0.74
N THR A 5 1.56 -37.13 1.68
CA THR A 5 2.60 -37.37 2.68
C THR A 5 1.90 -37.76 3.98
N GLU A 6 2.21 -38.94 4.53
CA GLU A 6 1.79 -39.39 5.87
C GLU A 6 2.44 -38.52 6.97
N MET A 7 2.31 -37.19 6.89
CA MET A 7 2.77 -36.30 7.93
C MET A 7 1.81 -36.42 9.12
N PRO A 8 2.32 -36.77 10.32
CA PRO A 8 1.53 -36.77 11.53
C PRO A 8 0.82 -35.42 11.70
N PHE A 9 -0.48 -35.42 12.05
CA PHE A 9 -1.23 -34.18 12.28
C PHE A 9 -0.55 -33.27 13.34
N VAL A 10 0.21 -33.86 14.26
CA VAL A 10 1.06 -33.17 15.23
C VAL A 10 2.15 -32.33 14.57
N LEU A 11 2.77 -32.80 13.48
CA LEU A 11 3.77 -32.05 12.74
C LEU A 11 3.18 -30.84 12.00
N ILE A 12 1.90 -30.93 11.61
CA ILE A 12 1.18 -29.80 11.02
C ILE A 12 0.91 -28.72 12.08
N SER A 13 0.38 -29.10 13.25
CA SER A 13 0.13 -28.14 14.34
C SER A 13 1.43 -27.52 14.87
N GLN A 14 2.50 -28.29 14.95
CA GLN A 14 3.82 -27.81 15.39
C GLN A 14 4.45 -26.86 14.36
N ARG A 15 4.35 -27.14 13.05
CA ARG A 15 4.82 -26.21 12.01
C ARG A 15 4.03 -24.91 11.95
N VAL A 16 2.72 -24.96 12.22
CA VAL A 16 1.89 -23.74 12.37
C VAL A 16 2.37 -22.92 13.57
N PHE A 17 2.64 -23.56 14.71
CA PHE A 17 3.12 -22.87 15.91
C PHE A 17 4.52 -22.26 15.74
N VAL A 18 5.45 -22.99 15.11
CA VAL A 18 6.81 -22.48 14.82
C VAL A 18 6.77 -21.31 13.82
N GLY A 19 5.86 -21.33 12.85
CA GLY A 19 5.64 -20.19 11.96
C GLY A 19 5.11 -18.95 12.70
N LEU A 20 4.22 -19.14 13.68
CA LEU A 20 3.68 -18.07 14.51
C LEU A 20 4.70 -17.50 15.51
N ASP A 21 5.71 -18.28 15.91
CA ASP A 21 6.81 -17.84 16.77
C ASP A 21 7.84 -16.96 16.04
N ASN A 22 7.62 -16.70 14.75
CA ASN A 22 8.41 -15.71 14.03
C ASN A 22 7.95 -14.31 14.43
N PHE A 23 8.68 -13.68 15.36
CA PHE A 23 8.46 -12.30 15.81
C PHE A 23 8.28 -11.31 14.64
N LEU A 24 8.88 -11.57 13.48
CA LEU A 24 8.75 -10.71 12.30
C LEU A 24 7.33 -10.76 11.70
N LEU A 25 6.63 -11.89 11.79
CA LEU A 25 5.26 -12.01 11.30
C LEU A 25 4.24 -11.28 12.20
N LEU A 26 4.58 -10.94 13.45
CA LEU A 26 3.78 -10.03 14.28
C LEU A 26 3.71 -8.62 13.71
N ALA A 27 4.66 -8.21 12.86
CA ALA A 27 4.59 -6.93 12.18
C ALA A 27 3.38 -6.84 11.24
N VAL A 28 2.94 -7.95 10.63
CA VAL A 28 1.80 -7.98 9.70
C VAL A 28 0.49 -7.53 10.35
N PRO A 29 0.00 -8.15 11.46
CA PRO A 29 -1.21 -7.68 12.13
C PRO A 29 -1.05 -6.27 12.70
N LEU A 30 0.16 -5.87 13.13
CA LEU A 30 0.41 -4.51 13.61
C LEU A 30 0.31 -3.45 12.51
N PHE A 31 0.81 -3.72 11.28
CA PHE A 31 0.62 -2.82 10.14
C PHE A 31 -0.84 -2.71 9.72
N ILE A 32 -1.56 -3.84 9.69
CA ILE A 32 -3.00 -3.84 9.43
C ILE A 32 -3.75 -3.03 10.50
N LEU A 33 -3.40 -3.21 11.78
CA LEU A 33 -3.99 -2.45 12.88
C LEU A 33 -3.69 -0.96 12.77
N ALA A 34 -2.45 -0.58 12.45
CA ALA A 34 -2.05 0.81 12.25
C ALA A 34 -2.85 1.47 11.11
N GLY A 35 -2.96 0.80 9.96
CA GLY A 35 -3.77 1.27 8.83
C GLY A 35 -5.26 1.43 9.18
N LYS A 36 -5.84 0.49 9.93
CA LYS A 36 -7.22 0.61 10.43
C LYS A 36 -7.38 1.75 11.41
N LEU A 37 -6.46 1.92 12.35
CA LEU A 37 -6.50 2.97 13.36
C LEU A 37 -6.38 4.35 12.71
N MET A 38 -5.53 4.52 11.70
CA MET A 38 -5.41 5.77 10.93
C MET A 38 -6.68 6.13 10.18
N ASN A 39 -7.34 5.16 9.55
CA ASN A 39 -8.62 5.39 8.89
C ASN A 39 -9.71 5.73 9.91
N ALA A 40 -9.83 4.96 10.99
CA ALA A 40 -10.86 5.17 12.01
C ALA A 40 -10.69 6.49 12.77
N SER A 41 -9.46 6.95 12.98
CA SER A 41 -9.14 8.23 13.63
C SER A 41 -9.19 9.44 12.69
N GLY A 42 -9.46 9.23 11.40
CA GLY A 42 -9.52 10.29 10.39
C GLY A 42 -8.16 10.88 9.99
N ILE A 43 -7.04 10.24 10.38
CA ILE A 43 -5.69 10.66 9.99
C ILE A 43 -5.54 10.59 8.46
N THR A 44 -6.08 9.55 7.82
CA THR A 44 -6.08 9.41 6.34
C THR A 44 -6.69 10.64 5.66
N ASN A 45 -7.87 11.07 6.11
CA ASN A 45 -8.55 12.24 5.55
C ASN A 45 -7.72 13.52 5.73
N ARG A 46 -7.11 13.69 6.91
CA ARG A 46 -6.25 14.85 7.21
C ARG A 46 -5.01 14.86 6.32
N LEU A 47 -4.39 13.71 6.09
CA LEU A 47 -3.20 13.57 5.25
C LEU A 47 -3.51 13.85 3.78
N VAL A 48 -4.61 13.30 3.26
CA VAL A 48 -5.10 13.59 1.90
C VAL A 48 -5.37 15.09 1.74
N ASN A 49 -6.06 15.71 2.71
CA ASN A 49 -6.36 17.14 2.68
C ASN A 49 -5.08 17.98 2.75
N PHE A 50 -4.08 17.56 3.52
CA PHE A 50 -2.78 18.21 3.57
C PHE A 50 -2.11 18.25 2.19
N PHE A 51 -2.03 17.12 1.49
CA PHE A 51 -1.49 17.08 0.12
C PHE A 51 -2.35 17.89 -0.85
N TYR A 52 -3.67 17.84 -0.70
CA TYR A 52 -4.57 18.65 -1.51
C TYR A 52 -4.32 20.15 -1.37
N ILE A 53 -4.07 20.64 -0.16
CA ILE A 53 -3.73 22.05 0.08
C ILE A 53 -2.37 22.41 -0.58
N LEU A 54 -1.40 21.50 -0.57
CA LEU A 54 -0.05 21.77 -1.09
C LEU A 54 0.07 21.78 -2.62
N ILE A 55 -0.70 20.94 -3.32
CA ILE A 55 -0.54 20.73 -4.77
C ILE A 55 -1.85 20.57 -5.53
N GLY A 56 -3.01 20.58 -4.85
CA GLY A 56 -4.32 20.43 -5.47
C GLY A 56 -4.70 21.58 -6.40
N HIS A 57 -4.10 22.76 -6.21
CA HIS A 57 -4.32 23.94 -7.05
C HIS A 57 -3.68 23.85 -8.44
N ILE A 58 -2.88 22.83 -8.72
CA ILE A 58 -2.24 22.62 -10.03
C ILE A 58 -3.23 21.89 -10.95
N ARG A 59 -3.15 22.12 -12.27
CA ARG A 59 -3.94 21.35 -13.25
C ARG A 59 -3.64 19.85 -13.12
N GLY A 60 -4.67 19.04 -12.90
CA GLY A 60 -4.51 17.62 -12.56
C GLY A 60 -4.24 17.34 -11.07
N GLY A 61 -4.38 18.35 -10.20
CA GLY A 61 -4.01 18.36 -8.79
C GLY A 61 -4.46 17.11 -8.03
N LEU A 62 -5.74 16.76 -8.12
CA LEU A 62 -6.28 15.59 -7.44
C LEU A 62 -5.65 14.26 -7.87
N ALA A 63 -5.19 14.12 -9.12
CA ALA A 63 -4.48 12.92 -9.56
C ALA A 63 -3.12 12.80 -8.88
N TYR A 64 -2.37 13.92 -8.78
CA TYR A 64 -1.11 13.94 -8.04
C TYR A 64 -1.31 13.68 -6.55
N VAL A 65 -2.34 14.30 -5.95
CA VAL A 65 -2.70 14.08 -4.54
C VAL A 65 -3.01 12.61 -4.30
N ASN A 66 -3.72 11.94 -5.23
CA ASN A 66 -4.01 10.51 -5.12
C ASN A 66 -2.72 9.68 -5.08
N ILE A 67 -1.81 9.92 -6.03
CA ILE A 67 -0.55 9.17 -6.12
C ILE A 67 0.33 9.41 -4.88
N ILE A 68 0.49 10.67 -4.46
CA ILE A 68 1.33 11.00 -3.30
C ILE A 68 0.71 10.48 -2.00
N ALA A 69 -0.59 10.64 -1.82
CA ALA A 69 -1.28 10.10 -0.65
C ALA A 69 -1.13 8.57 -0.60
N SER A 70 -1.26 7.87 -1.73
CA SER A 70 -1.03 6.42 -1.81
C SER A 70 0.41 6.02 -1.50
N ILE A 71 1.42 6.78 -1.96
CA ILE A 71 2.84 6.52 -1.60
C ILE A 71 3.06 6.59 -0.09
N PHE A 72 2.48 7.60 0.57
CA PHE A 72 2.60 7.75 2.02
C PHE A 72 1.81 6.67 2.77
N PHE A 73 0.60 6.34 2.29
CA PHE A 73 -0.26 5.34 2.92
C PHE A 73 0.28 3.92 2.74
N ALA A 74 0.90 3.64 1.59
CA ALA A 74 1.61 2.41 1.28
C ALA A 74 2.66 2.06 2.33
N GLY A 75 3.46 3.02 2.77
CA GLY A 75 4.44 2.80 3.83
C GLY A 75 3.81 2.45 5.19
N ILE A 76 2.53 2.68 5.39
CA ILE A 76 1.87 2.44 6.67
C ILE A 76 1.13 1.09 6.65
N THR A 77 0.37 0.84 5.58
CA THR A 77 -0.41 -0.40 5.48
C THR A 77 0.38 -1.55 4.89
N GLY A 78 1.37 -1.27 4.04
CA GLY A 78 2.18 -2.24 3.31
C GLY A 78 1.39 -3.16 2.36
N ALA A 79 0.13 -2.79 2.01
CA ALA A 79 -0.78 -3.62 1.23
C ALA A 79 -1.67 -2.82 0.27
N GLY A 80 -1.48 -3.03 -1.04
CA GLY A 80 -2.19 -2.26 -2.07
C GLY A 80 -3.71 -2.38 -2.05
N ALA A 81 -4.28 -3.54 -1.68
CA ALA A 81 -5.73 -3.69 -1.54
C ALA A 81 -6.29 -2.84 -0.37
N ALA A 82 -5.55 -2.75 0.73
CA ALA A 82 -5.92 -1.92 1.88
C ALA A 82 -5.80 -0.43 1.53
N ASP A 83 -4.73 -0.05 0.83
CA ASP A 83 -4.53 1.32 0.31
C ASP A 83 -5.66 1.73 -0.61
N THR A 84 -6.04 0.86 -1.57
CA THR A 84 -7.12 1.14 -2.51
C THR A 84 -8.45 1.36 -1.79
N ALA A 85 -8.77 0.53 -0.80
CA ALA A 85 -10.00 0.66 -0.02
C ALA A 85 -10.02 1.95 0.81
N ALA A 86 -8.92 2.27 1.48
CA ALA A 86 -8.78 3.45 2.33
C ALA A 86 -8.79 4.75 1.51
N ILE A 87 -7.80 4.91 0.63
CA ILE A 87 -7.62 6.11 -0.19
C ILE A 87 -8.76 6.25 -1.20
N GLY A 88 -9.19 5.16 -1.83
CA GLY A 88 -10.25 5.20 -2.84
C GLY A 88 -11.60 5.65 -2.30
N SER A 89 -11.92 5.32 -1.04
CA SER A 89 -13.16 5.79 -0.39
C SER A 89 -13.23 7.32 -0.25
N ILE A 90 -12.08 7.99 -0.25
CA ILE A 90 -11.95 9.45 -0.10
C ILE A 90 -11.71 10.10 -1.47
N MET A 91 -10.76 9.58 -2.23
CA MET A 91 -10.28 10.18 -3.47
C MET A 91 -11.25 10.00 -4.63
N ILE A 92 -11.85 8.82 -4.82
CA ILE A 92 -12.75 8.59 -5.97
C ILE A 92 -13.96 9.55 -5.93
N PRO A 93 -14.67 9.72 -4.79
CA PRO A 93 -15.74 10.71 -4.70
C PRO A 93 -15.25 12.16 -4.92
N ALA A 94 -14.10 12.52 -4.35
CA ALA A 94 -13.52 13.86 -4.50
C ALA A 94 -13.17 14.18 -5.96
N MET A 95 -12.53 13.23 -6.66
CA MET A 95 -12.19 13.34 -8.07
C MET A 95 -13.45 13.47 -8.95
N LYS A 96 -14.47 12.64 -8.71
CA LYS A 96 -15.74 12.76 -9.44
C LYS A 96 -16.42 14.11 -9.23
N LYS A 97 -16.33 14.69 -8.02
CA LYS A 97 -16.88 16.02 -7.71
C LYS A 97 -16.18 17.15 -8.47
N GLU A 98 -14.88 17.01 -8.73
CA GLU A 98 -14.11 17.94 -9.58
C GLU A 98 -14.25 17.68 -11.09
N GLY A 99 -15.09 16.72 -11.49
CA GLY A 99 -15.37 16.45 -12.91
C GLY A 99 -14.43 15.43 -13.57
N TYR A 100 -13.60 14.72 -12.80
CA TYR A 100 -12.88 13.57 -13.33
C TYR A 100 -13.86 12.43 -13.65
N SER A 101 -13.58 11.68 -14.73
CA SER A 101 -14.39 10.52 -15.09
C SER A 101 -14.29 9.42 -14.01
N SER A 102 -15.33 8.59 -13.90
CA SER A 102 -15.34 7.49 -12.91
C SER A 102 -14.23 6.47 -13.22
N GLU A 103 -14.00 6.24 -14.51
CA GLU A 103 -13.00 5.33 -15.05
C GLU A 103 -11.59 5.80 -14.69
N TYR A 104 -11.28 7.08 -14.92
CA TYR A 104 -9.97 7.64 -14.57
C TYR A 104 -9.76 7.65 -13.05
N SER A 105 -10.78 8.05 -12.29
CA SER A 105 -10.71 8.10 -10.82
C SER A 105 -10.45 6.72 -10.21
N GLY A 106 -11.13 5.69 -10.72
CA GLY A 106 -10.89 4.31 -10.32
C GLY A 106 -9.52 3.80 -10.75
N ALA A 107 -9.13 4.05 -12.01
CA ALA A 107 -7.87 3.58 -12.57
C ALA A 107 -6.66 4.18 -11.84
N VAL A 108 -6.62 5.50 -11.63
CA VAL A 108 -5.48 6.15 -10.96
C VAL A 108 -5.35 5.69 -9.51
N THR A 109 -6.45 5.45 -8.82
CA THR A 109 -6.45 4.94 -7.43
C THR A 109 -5.94 3.51 -7.37
N ALA A 110 -6.41 2.64 -8.27
CA ALA A 110 -5.98 1.24 -8.32
C ALA A 110 -4.48 1.13 -8.67
N ILE A 111 -4.04 1.91 -9.66
CA ILE A 111 -2.64 1.94 -10.10
C ILE A 111 -1.75 2.54 -9.00
N SER A 112 -2.13 3.66 -8.37
CA SER A 112 -1.33 4.27 -7.31
C SER A 112 -1.11 3.35 -6.13
N SER A 113 -2.10 2.52 -5.82
CA SER A 113 -2.05 1.56 -4.72
C SER A 113 -1.15 0.34 -5.00
N THR A 114 -0.70 0.13 -6.23
CA THR A 114 0.31 -0.91 -6.54
C THR A 114 1.67 -0.62 -5.91
N ILE A 115 1.88 0.62 -5.44
CA ILE A 115 3.06 1.01 -4.69
C ILE A 115 3.08 0.38 -3.29
N GLY A 116 1.90 0.04 -2.71
CA GLY A 116 1.73 -0.57 -1.39
C GLY A 116 2.72 -1.69 -1.07
N PRO A 117 2.80 -2.74 -1.89
CA PRO A 117 3.75 -3.83 -1.67
C PRO A 117 5.22 -3.48 -1.94
N THR A 118 5.50 -2.38 -2.65
CA THR A 118 6.85 -2.04 -3.15
C THR A 118 7.57 -1.04 -2.25
N ILE A 119 6.89 0.00 -1.77
CA ILE A 119 7.49 0.97 -0.85
C ILE A 119 7.50 0.41 0.58
N PRO A 120 8.64 0.43 1.28
CA PRO A 120 8.69 0.04 2.68
C PRO A 120 8.06 1.09 3.61
N PRO A 121 7.52 0.68 4.77
CA PRO A 121 7.25 -0.70 5.22
C PRO A 121 6.24 -1.47 4.35
N SER A 122 6.55 -2.74 4.03
CA SER A 122 5.72 -3.59 3.16
C SER A 122 5.46 -4.96 3.78
N ILE A 123 4.18 -5.37 3.85
CA ILE A 123 3.76 -6.68 4.36
C ILE A 123 4.36 -7.79 3.48
N ALA A 124 4.37 -7.60 2.16
CA ALA A 124 4.93 -8.57 1.22
C ALA A 124 6.42 -8.83 1.48
N MET A 125 7.19 -7.77 1.76
CA MET A 125 8.61 -7.89 2.11
C MET A 125 8.84 -8.57 3.45
N VAL A 126 7.99 -8.30 4.45
CA VAL A 126 8.06 -8.97 5.76
C VAL A 126 7.81 -10.47 5.61
N VAL A 127 6.75 -10.85 4.90
CA VAL A 127 6.41 -12.26 4.66
C VAL A 127 7.52 -12.94 3.85
N TYR A 128 8.03 -12.29 2.80
CA TYR A 128 9.14 -12.82 2.01
C TYR A 128 10.42 -13.00 2.85
N GLY A 129 10.80 -12.00 3.65
CA GLY A 129 11.97 -12.07 4.53
C GLY A 129 11.84 -13.16 5.60
N ALA A 130 10.63 -13.34 6.14
CA ALA A 130 10.35 -14.40 7.11
C ALA A 130 10.47 -15.81 6.52
N ILE A 131 10.06 -16.02 5.26
CA ILE A 131 10.09 -17.34 4.60
C ILE A 131 11.48 -17.63 3.99
N SER A 132 12.11 -16.62 3.40
CA SER A 132 13.41 -16.76 2.73
C SER A 132 14.61 -16.58 3.67
N GLU A 133 14.36 -16.29 4.94
CA GLU A 133 15.37 -15.93 5.95
C GLU A 133 16.25 -14.74 5.52
N THR A 134 15.77 -13.94 4.56
CA THR A 134 16.45 -12.73 4.10
C THR A 134 16.20 -11.60 5.09
N SER A 135 17.24 -10.79 5.33
CA SER A 135 17.12 -9.60 6.18
C SER A 135 16.04 -8.64 5.66
N ILE A 136 14.99 -8.44 6.46
CA ILE A 136 13.90 -7.50 6.18
C ILE A 136 14.42 -6.06 6.05
N ALA A 137 15.40 -5.67 6.86
CA ALA A 137 16.03 -4.37 6.75
C ALA A 137 16.68 -4.16 5.37
N ARG A 138 17.35 -5.19 4.82
CA ARG A 138 17.90 -5.13 3.46
C ARG A 138 16.80 -5.07 2.40
N LEU A 139 15.72 -5.84 2.57
CA LEU A 139 14.57 -5.79 1.66
C LEU A 139 13.93 -4.40 1.65
N PHE A 140 13.78 -3.78 2.81
CA PHE A 140 13.26 -2.41 2.93
C PHE A 140 14.19 -1.42 2.23
N LEU A 141 15.50 -1.47 2.50
CA LEU A 141 16.47 -0.60 1.81
C LEU A 141 16.45 -0.80 0.29
N ALA A 142 16.36 -2.06 -0.17
CA ALA A 142 16.28 -2.39 -1.59
C ALA A 142 14.96 -1.93 -2.24
N GLY A 143 13.86 -1.90 -1.50
CA GLY A 143 12.54 -1.49 -1.95
C GLY A 143 12.35 0.01 -2.13
N PHE A 144 13.14 0.82 -1.43
CA PHE A 144 12.94 2.27 -1.40
C PHE A 144 13.11 2.93 -2.76
N ILE A 145 14.24 2.66 -3.44
CA ILE A 145 14.53 3.21 -4.78
C ILE A 145 13.49 2.79 -5.83
N PRO A 146 13.19 1.49 -6.05
CA PRO A 146 12.20 1.08 -7.04
C PRO A 146 10.81 1.60 -6.71
N GLY A 147 10.45 1.68 -5.43
CA GLY A 147 9.19 2.25 -5.00
C GLY A 147 9.04 3.73 -5.37
N LEU A 148 10.07 4.54 -5.12
CA LEU A 148 10.08 5.95 -5.54
C LEU A 148 10.06 6.11 -7.06
N LEU A 149 10.76 5.25 -7.80
CA LEU A 149 10.74 5.27 -9.26
C LEU A 149 9.35 4.96 -9.82
N LEU A 150 8.64 3.99 -9.24
CA LEU A 150 7.24 3.70 -9.60
C LEU A 150 6.32 4.89 -9.29
N GLY A 151 6.46 5.49 -8.11
CA GLY A 151 5.73 6.70 -7.74
C GLY A 151 5.97 7.84 -8.72
N PHE A 152 7.23 8.10 -9.05
CA PHE A 152 7.60 9.13 -10.01
C PHE A 152 7.04 8.83 -11.41
N ALA A 153 7.14 7.58 -11.88
CA ALA A 153 6.57 7.19 -13.17
C ALA A 153 5.06 7.43 -13.23
N GLN A 154 4.32 7.13 -12.16
CA GLN A 154 2.89 7.42 -12.08
C GLN A 154 2.60 8.92 -12.12
N LEU A 155 3.40 9.75 -11.42
CA LEU A 155 3.27 11.21 -11.47
C LEU A 155 3.50 11.75 -12.89
N VAL A 156 4.47 11.22 -13.62
CA VAL A 156 4.72 11.59 -15.01
C VAL A 156 3.53 11.23 -15.90
N VAL A 157 2.95 10.05 -15.73
CA VAL A 157 1.74 9.65 -16.46
C VAL A 157 0.56 10.56 -16.12
N ALA A 158 0.32 10.86 -14.85
CA ALA A 158 -0.72 11.80 -14.43
C ALA A 158 -0.51 13.19 -15.05
N ALA A 159 0.73 13.66 -15.13
CA ALA A 159 1.07 14.94 -15.77
C ALA A 159 0.77 14.96 -17.27
N TYR A 160 1.02 13.85 -17.96
CA TYR A 160 0.68 13.70 -19.37
C TYR A 160 -0.84 13.77 -19.58
N TYR A 161 -1.62 13.05 -18.78
CA TYR A 161 -3.09 13.08 -18.85
C TYR A 161 -3.66 14.44 -18.45
N ALA A 162 -3.06 15.15 -17.49
CA ALA A 162 -3.51 16.47 -17.07
C ALA A 162 -3.34 17.55 -18.14
N LYS A 163 -2.37 17.40 -19.05
CA LYS A 163 -2.14 18.34 -20.17
C LYS A 163 -3.06 18.12 -21.37
N ARG A 164 -3.59 16.91 -21.51
CA ARG A 164 -4.57 16.57 -22.56
C ARG A 164 -5.96 17.12 -22.19
#